data_AF-A0A9D9RDB8-F1
#
_entry.id   AF-A0A9D9RDB8-F1
#
_cell.length_a   1.000
_cell.length_b   1.000
_cell.length_c   1.000
_cell.angle_alpha   90.00
_cell.angle_beta   90.00
_cell.angle_gamma   90.00
#
_symmetry.space_group_name_H-M   'P 1'
#
loop_
_entity.id
_entity.type
_entity.pdbx_description
1 polymer ?
#
loop_
_entity_poly.entity_id
_entity_poly.type
_entity_poly.pdbx_seq_one_letter_code
_entity_poly.pdbx_strand_id
1 'polypeptide(L)'
;MQAVFETIFHVVYLSTVIFLGIKMIIGSKGKRQYLLYGVMAVTLGFGDAFHLVPRVIALCTTGLADYTAALGIGKLITSVTMTLFYVLLYYVWRERYQISGKKELTVAVWVLALSRIALCLFPQNQWLSATPPLSWGIYRNIPFAFLGLLIIVLFYQTAKEKQDHPFKYVWLTIVLSFGFYIPVVLFASSVPIIGVLMIPKTCAYAWTVLIGYNAMKKDC
;
A
#
# COMPACT_ATOMS: atom_id res chain seq x y z
N MET A 1 -13.72 6.89 22.58
CA MET A 1 -13.36 5.48 22.27
C MET A 1 -12.73 5.32 20.88
N GLN A 2 -13.33 5.87 19.81
CA GLN A 2 -12.78 5.76 18.45
C GLN A 2 -11.34 6.30 18.31
N ALA A 3 -11.04 7.49 18.82
CA ALA A 3 -9.70 8.07 18.76
C ALA A 3 -8.63 7.21 19.44
N VAL A 4 -8.93 6.62 20.60
CA VAL A 4 -8.01 5.74 21.33
C VAL A 4 -7.74 4.46 20.55
N PHE A 5 -8.79 3.79 20.06
CA PHE A 5 -8.66 2.58 19.27
C PHE A 5 -7.87 2.82 17.97
N GLU A 6 -8.21 3.89 17.25
CA GLU A 6 -7.56 4.24 16.00
C GLU A 6 -6.07 4.58 16.19
N THR A 7 -5.74 5.32 17.25
CA THR A 7 -4.35 5.62 17.60
C THR A 7 -3.56 4.36 17.94
N ILE A 8 -4.09 3.48 18.79
CA ILE A 8 -3.43 2.22 19.14
C ILE A 8 -3.22 1.38 17.87
N PHE A 9 -4.25 1.26 17.03
CA PHE A 9 -4.18 0.51 15.79
C PHE A 9 -3.06 1.03 14.87
N HIS A 10 -2.98 2.35 14.64
CA HIS A 10 -1.96 2.93 13.77
C HIS A 10 -0.54 2.73 14.31
N VAL A 11 -0.34 2.89 15.63
CA VAL A 11 0.97 2.67 16.27
C VAL A 11 1.40 1.21 16.15
N VAL A 12 0.51 0.27 16.47
CA VAL A 12 0.79 -1.18 16.36
C VAL A 12 1.05 -1.56 14.91
N TYR A 13 0.26 -1.07 13.96
CA TYR A 13 0.43 -1.33 12.54
C TYR A 13 1.79 -0.84 12.03
N LEU A 14 2.12 0.45 12.24
CA LEU A 14 3.35 1.06 11.73
C LEU A 14 4.58 0.39 12.33
N SER A 15 4.60 0.19 13.65
CA SER A 15 5.70 -0.49 14.32
C SER A 15 5.89 -1.91 13.81
N THR A 16 4.81 -2.68 13.63
CA THR A 16 4.86 -4.05 13.12
C THR A 16 5.40 -4.12 11.70
N VAL A 17 4.85 -3.33 10.77
CA VAL A 17 5.24 -3.37 9.36
C VAL A 17 6.70 -2.94 9.17
N ILE A 18 7.13 -1.88 9.86
CA ILE A 18 8.52 -1.41 9.79
C ILE A 18 9.46 -2.44 10.43
N PHE A 19 9.12 -2.96 11.61
CA PHE A 19 9.94 -3.97 12.30
C PHE A 19 10.13 -5.24 11.45
N LEU A 20 9.04 -5.79 10.90
CA LEU A 20 9.11 -6.96 10.02
C LEU A 20 9.87 -6.65 8.73
N GLY A 21 9.69 -5.46 8.16
CA GLY A 21 10.44 -5.00 6.99
C GLY A 21 11.95 -4.99 7.24
N ILE A 22 12.39 -4.38 8.34
CA ILE A 22 13.81 -4.34 8.73
C ILE A 22 14.34 -5.75 8.98
N LYS A 23 13.59 -6.59 9.70
CA LYS A 23 13.97 -8.00 9.94
C LYS A 23 14.14 -8.77 8.63
N MET A 24 13.29 -8.53 7.63
CA MET A 24 13.43 -9.16 6.31
C MET A 24 14.66 -8.70 5.54
N ILE A 25 14.98 -7.40 5.58
CA ILE A 25 16.18 -6.85 4.94
C ILE A 25 17.44 -7.51 5.51
N ILE A 26 17.57 -7.50 6.84
CA ILE A 26 18.74 -8.04 7.55
C ILE A 26 18.80 -9.58 7.42
N GLY A 27 17.65 -10.25 7.52
CA GLY A 27 17.53 -11.72 7.49
C GLY A 27 17.50 -12.34 6.10
N SER A 28 17.64 -11.56 5.03
CA SER A 28 17.46 -12.04 3.66
C SER A 28 18.50 -13.07 3.19
N LYS A 29 19.65 -13.21 3.87
CA LYS A 29 20.73 -14.19 3.60
C LYS A 29 21.09 -14.32 2.10
N GLY A 30 21.16 -13.19 1.40
CA GLY A 30 21.51 -13.13 -0.03
C GLY A 30 20.35 -13.43 -1.00
N LYS A 31 19.15 -13.81 -0.51
CA LYS A 31 17.96 -14.01 -1.34
C LYS A 31 17.30 -12.67 -1.67
N ARG A 32 17.53 -12.19 -2.90
CA ARG A 32 17.03 -10.89 -3.40
C ARG A 32 15.52 -10.72 -3.25
N GLN A 33 14.72 -11.77 -3.39
CA GLN A 33 13.27 -11.73 -3.19
C GLN A 33 12.88 -11.19 -1.80
N TYR A 34 13.58 -11.61 -0.74
CA TYR A 34 13.26 -11.24 0.65
C TYR A 34 13.81 -9.87 1.01
N LEU A 35 14.94 -9.49 0.41
CA LEU A 35 15.45 -8.12 0.47
C LEU A 35 14.43 -7.14 -0.12
N LEU A 36 13.94 -7.39 -1.34
CA LEU A 36 12.93 -6.56 -1.99
C LEU A 36 11.62 -6.52 -1.21
N TYR A 37 11.19 -7.66 -0.64
CA TYR A 37 10.00 -7.72 0.20
C TYR A 37 10.14 -6.89 1.47
N GLY A 38 11.32 -6.92 2.10
CA GLY A 38 11.64 -6.08 3.25
C GLY A 38 11.63 -4.58 2.92
N VAL A 39 12.27 -4.19 1.81
CA VAL A 39 12.24 -2.79 1.31
C VAL A 39 10.81 -2.34 1.00
N MET A 40 10.01 -3.22 0.40
CA MET A 40 8.59 -2.98 0.14
C MET A 40 7.80 -2.71 1.43
N ALA A 41 8.00 -3.53 2.46
CA ALA A 41 7.34 -3.35 3.75
C ALA A 41 7.76 -2.04 4.44
N VAL A 42 9.05 -1.69 4.43
CA VAL A 42 9.53 -0.42 5.00
C VAL A 42 8.98 0.77 4.22
N THR A 43 8.91 0.69 2.89
CA THR A 43 8.36 1.75 2.03
C THR A 43 6.88 2.00 2.32
N LEU A 44 6.11 0.93 2.55
CA LEU A 44 4.71 1.01 2.99
C LEU A 44 4.60 1.70 4.35
N GLY A 45 5.31 1.21 5.37
CA GLY A 45 5.22 1.75 6.72
C GLY A 45 5.69 3.20 6.81
N PHE A 46 6.80 3.55 6.16
CA PHE A 46 7.31 4.92 6.14
C PHE A 46 6.37 5.86 5.38
N GLY A 47 5.83 5.42 4.24
CA GLY A 47 4.88 6.20 3.45
C GLY A 47 3.57 6.47 4.18
N ASP A 48 3.05 5.49 4.92
CA ASP A 48 1.84 5.65 5.72
C ASP A 48 2.07 6.55 6.95
N ALA A 49 3.28 6.54 7.52
CA ALA A 49 3.61 7.38 8.69
C ALA A 49 3.36 8.88 8.42
N PHE A 50 3.61 9.36 7.20
CA PHE A 50 3.42 10.79 6.85
C PHE A 50 1.97 11.27 6.94
N HIS A 51 0.97 10.40 6.86
CA HIS A 51 -0.42 10.79 7.08
C HIS A 51 -0.97 10.26 8.40
N LEU A 52 -0.53 9.09 8.86
CA LEU A 52 -0.99 8.50 10.11
C LEU A 52 -0.47 9.22 11.35
N VAL A 53 0.78 9.68 11.36
CA VAL A 53 1.34 10.41 12.51
C VAL A 53 0.61 11.75 12.72
N PRO A 54 0.44 12.61 11.70
CA PRO A 54 -0.39 13.81 11.86
C PRO A 54 -1.83 13.49 12.25
N ARG A 55 -2.40 12.38 11.75
CA ARG A 55 -3.76 11.95 12.11
C ARG A 55 -3.89 11.56 13.57
N VAL A 56 -2.92 10.82 14.11
CA VAL A 56 -2.88 10.45 15.54
C VAL A 56 -2.75 11.71 16.40
N ILE A 57 -1.86 12.64 16.04
CA ILE A 57 -1.69 13.90 16.77
C ILE A 57 -2.98 14.72 16.72
N ALA A 58 -3.59 14.85 15.54
CA ALA A 58 -4.85 15.58 15.36
C ALA A 58 -6.00 14.99 16.20
N LEU A 59 -6.12 13.66 16.26
CA LEU A 59 -7.13 12.96 17.07
C LEU A 59 -6.92 13.14 18.58
N CYS A 60 -5.68 13.37 19.02
CA CYS A 60 -5.30 13.52 20.43
C CYS A 60 -5.18 14.99 20.90
N THR A 61 -5.30 15.97 19.99
CA THR A 61 -5.09 17.40 20.31
C THR A 61 -6.27 18.27 19.90
N THR A 62 -6.16 19.04 18.82
CA THR A 62 -7.10 20.11 18.43
C THR A 62 -8.09 19.70 17.33
N GLY A 63 -7.97 18.48 16.79
CA GLY A 63 -8.86 17.93 15.76
C GLY A 63 -8.26 17.93 14.35
N LEU A 64 -8.92 17.22 13.42
CA LEU A 64 -8.43 17.01 12.05
C LEU A 64 -8.38 18.29 11.20
N ALA A 65 -9.15 19.32 11.54
CA ALA A 65 -9.25 20.56 10.77
C ALA A 65 -7.94 21.36 10.76
N ASP A 66 -7.23 21.42 11.90
CA ASP A 66 -5.98 22.18 12.03
C ASP A 66 -4.80 21.50 11.34
N TYR A 67 -4.91 20.19 11.08
CA TYR A 67 -3.87 19.39 10.43
C TYR A 67 -4.16 19.12 8.95
N THR A 68 -5.12 19.85 8.34
CA THR A 68 -5.54 19.63 6.95
C THR A 68 -4.36 19.62 5.97
N ALA A 69 -3.43 20.57 6.10
CA ALA A 69 -2.25 20.64 5.24
C ALA A 69 -1.30 19.43 5.44
N ALA A 70 -1.00 19.07 6.69
CA ALA A 70 -0.14 17.93 7.01
C ALA A 70 -0.74 16.60 6.55
N LEU A 71 -2.05 16.41 6.76
CA LEU A 71 -2.81 15.25 6.28
C LEU A 71 -2.87 15.21 4.75
N GLY A 72 -2.99 16.36 4.11
CA GLY A 72 -2.96 16.52 2.66
C GLY A 72 -1.65 16.08 2.03
N ILE A 73 -0.53 16.64 2.52
CA ILE A 73 0.83 16.27 2.10
C ILE A 73 1.08 14.79 2.40
N GLY A 74 0.67 14.33 3.59
CA GLY A 74 0.76 12.93 3.98
C GLY A 74 0.08 12.02 2.96
N LYS A 75 -1.16 12.32 2.56
CA LYS A 75 -1.89 11.53 1.55
C LYS A 75 -1.21 11.55 0.18
N LEU A 76 -0.59 12.66 -0.23
CA LEU A 76 0.20 12.72 -1.46
C LEU A 76 1.39 11.76 -1.38
N ILE A 77 2.19 11.86 -0.31
CA ILE A 77 3.36 10.99 -0.08
C ILE A 77 2.91 9.53 -0.06
N THR A 78 1.89 9.21 0.73
CA THR A 78 1.32 7.85 0.78
C THR A 78 0.83 7.37 -0.58
N SER A 79 0.23 8.23 -1.42
CA SER A 79 -0.19 7.82 -2.77
C SER A 79 0.99 7.47 -3.66
N VAL A 80 2.10 8.21 -3.56
CA VAL A 80 3.34 7.91 -4.29
C VAL A 80 3.99 6.63 -3.76
N THR A 81 4.17 6.50 -2.44
CA THR A 81 4.79 5.31 -1.84
C THR A 81 3.96 4.06 -2.05
N MET A 82 2.63 4.15 -2.03
CA MET A 82 1.75 3.05 -2.41
C MET A 82 1.93 2.64 -3.86
N THR A 83 2.25 3.56 -4.76
CA THR A 83 2.59 3.21 -6.15
C THR A 83 3.90 2.43 -6.20
N LEU A 84 4.92 2.91 -5.48
CA LEU A 84 6.20 2.23 -5.37
C LEU A 84 6.07 0.86 -4.71
N PHE A 85 5.18 0.70 -3.73
CA PHE A 85 4.87 -0.58 -3.10
C PHE A 85 4.44 -1.63 -4.15
N TYR A 86 3.53 -1.29 -5.06
CA TYR A 86 3.09 -2.23 -6.10
C TYR A 86 4.17 -2.50 -7.16
N VAL A 87 5.02 -1.51 -7.46
CA VAL A 87 6.20 -1.72 -8.32
C VAL A 87 7.19 -2.67 -7.64
N LEU A 88 7.46 -2.51 -6.35
CA LEU A 88 8.32 -3.43 -5.59
C LEU A 88 7.70 -4.82 -5.51
N LEU A 89 6.38 -4.92 -5.30
CA LEU A 89 5.65 -6.18 -5.28
C LEU A 89 5.71 -6.91 -6.64
N TYR A 90 5.72 -6.16 -7.76
CA TYR A 90 6.00 -6.70 -9.09
C TYR A 90 7.41 -7.30 -9.18
N TYR A 91 8.43 -6.60 -8.70
CA TYR A 91 9.81 -7.12 -8.72
C TYR A 91 9.98 -8.32 -7.79
N VAL A 92 9.31 -8.34 -6.63
CA VAL A 92 9.21 -9.52 -5.77
C VAL A 92 8.65 -10.71 -6.54
N TRP A 93 7.54 -10.53 -7.27
CA TRP A 93 6.94 -11.59 -8.09
C TRP A 93 7.91 -12.12 -9.13
N ARG A 94 8.64 -11.22 -9.83
CA ARG A 94 9.64 -11.60 -10.83
C ARG A 94 10.76 -12.44 -10.23
N GLU A 95 11.31 -12.02 -9.09
CA GLU A 95 12.40 -12.73 -8.41
C GLU A 95 11.93 -14.07 -7.81
N ARG A 96 10.76 -14.09 -7.13
CA ARG A 96 10.20 -15.31 -6.51
C ARG A 96 9.98 -16.42 -7.53
N TYR A 97 9.48 -16.05 -8.70
CA TYR A 97 9.13 -17.01 -9.75
C TYR A 97 10.16 -17.13 -10.86
N GLN A 98 11.33 -16.47 -10.73
CA GLN A 98 12.43 -16.48 -11.70
C GLN A 98 11.98 -16.13 -13.13
N ILE A 99 11.13 -15.11 -13.25
CA ILE A 99 10.52 -14.69 -14.51
C ILE A 99 11.44 -13.70 -15.22
N SER A 100 12.17 -14.20 -16.21
CA SER A 100 12.96 -13.43 -17.17
C SER A 100 12.17 -13.18 -18.47
N GLY A 101 12.48 -12.11 -19.20
CA GLY A 101 11.98 -11.89 -20.56
C GLY A 101 10.66 -11.12 -20.74
N LYS A 102 9.87 -10.84 -19.69
CA LYS A 102 8.59 -10.08 -19.82
C LYS A 102 8.78 -8.55 -19.87
N LYS A 103 9.47 -8.05 -20.90
CA LYS A 103 9.74 -6.60 -21.07
C LYS A 103 8.46 -5.77 -21.18
N GLU A 104 7.49 -6.23 -21.96
CA GLU A 104 6.20 -5.53 -22.15
C GLU A 104 5.45 -5.32 -20.83
N LEU A 105 5.42 -6.36 -19.99
CA LEU A 105 4.79 -6.29 -18.67
C LEU A 105 5.51 -5.30 -17.74
N THR A 106 6.85 -5.26 -17.79
CA THR A 106 7.63 -4.28 -17.02
C THR A 106 7.34 -2.86 -17.49
N VAL A 107 7.26 -2.64 -18.81
CA VAL A 107 6.89 -1.34 -19.39
C VAL A 107 5.48 -0.94 -18.95
N ALA A 108 4.50 -1.85 -19.02
CA ALA A 108 3.13 -1.58 -18.58
C ALA A 108 3.06 -1.16 -17.09
N VAL A 109 3.79 -1.87 -16.21
CA VAL A 109 3.88 -1.52 -14.79
C VAL A 109 4.44 -0.11 -14.59
N TRP A 110 5.54 0.23 -15.27
CA TRP A 110 6.14 1.56 -15.15
C TRP A 110 5.28 2.66 -15.76
N VAL A 111 4.61 2.42 -16.88
CA VAL A 111 3.67 3.40 -17.48
C VAL A 111 2.50 3.68 -16.53
N LEU A 112 1.92 2.65 -15.93
CA LEU A 112 0.84 2.81 -14.94
C LEU A 112 1.34 3.52 -13.66
N ALA A 113 2.55 3.20 -13.20
CA ALA A 113 3.14 3.84 -12.03
C ALA A 113 3.47 5.32 -12.28
N LEU A 114 4.13 5.64 -13.38
CA LEU A 114 4.53 7.00 -13.74
C LEU A 114 3.30 7.86 -14.04
N SER A 115 2.31 7.33 -14.76
CA SER A 115 1.04 8.05 -14.99
C SER A 115 0.34 8.38 -13.67
N ARG A 116 0.28 7.44 -12.72
CA ARG A 116 -0.26 7.73 -11.39
C ARG A 116 0.53 8.81 -10.66
N ILE A 117 1.86 8.71 -10.62
CA ILE A 117 2.70 9.70 -9.93
C ILE A 117 2.51 11.08 -10.55
N ALA A 118 2.52 11.18 -11.88
CA ALA A 118 2.24 12.43 -12.59
C ALA A 118 0.85 12.98 -12.21
N LEU A 119 -0.18 12.13 -12.25
CA LEU A 119 -1.54 12.50 -11.83
C LEU A 119 -1.62 12.97 -10.38
N CYS A 120 -0.81 12.43 -9.46
CA CYS A 120 -0.74 12.89 -8.07
C CYS A 120 -0.09 14.28 -7.93
N LEU A 121 0.86 14.64 -8.79
CA LEU A 121 1.62 15.89 -8.70
C LEU A 121 0.90 17.11 -9.30
N PHE A 122 -0.15 16.88 -10.09
CA PHE A 122 -0.96 17.97 -10.64
C PHE A 122 -1.58 18.84 -9.53
N PRO A 123 -1.49 20.18 -9.62
CA PRO A 123 -2.00 21.09 -8.57
C PRO A 123 -3.52 20.99 -8.38
N GLN A 124 -4.26 20.52 -9.39
CA GLN A 124 -5.70 20.34 -9.36
C GLN A 124 -6.17 19.29 -8.34
N ASN A 125 -5.26 18.44 -7.83
CA ASN A 125 -5.58 17.55 -6.71
C ASN A 125 -5.95 18.31 -5.43
N GLN A 126 -5.52 19.58 -5.30
CA GLN A 126 -5.78 20.43 -4.14
C GLN A 126 -5.55 19.70 -2.81
N TRP A 127 -4.40 19.03 -2.68
CA TRP A 127 -4.10 18.17 -1.51
C TRP A 127 -4.25 18.90 -0.17
N LEU A 128 -4.01 20.21 -0.14
CA LEU A 128 -4.09 21.05 1.06
C LEU A 128 -5.51 21.60 1.34
N SER A 129 -6.48 21.34 0.46
CA SER A 129 -7.87 21.76 0.65
C SER A 129 -8.62 20.80 1.56
N ALA A 130 -9.57 21.32 2.34
CA ALA A 130 -10.48 20.52 3.15
C ALA A 130 -11.48 19.71 2.28
N THR A 131 -11.78 20.20 1.08
CA THR A 131 -12.74 19.61 0.13
C THR A 131 -12.08 19.37 -1.24
N PRO A 132 -11.10 18.45 -1.33
CA PRO A 132 -10.45 18.17 -2.60
C PRO A 132 -11.44 17.58 -3.62
N PRO A 133 -11.28 17.87 -4.92
CA PRO A 133 -12.21 17.42 -5.95
C PRO A 133 -12.17 15.90 -6.12
N LEU A 134 -13.35 15.27 -6.07
CA LEU A 134 -13.50 13.81 -6.22
C LEU A 134 -12.97 13.30 -7.57
N SER A 135 -13.16 14.07 -8.65
CA SER A 135 -12.71 13.71 -10.01
C SER A 135 -11.22 13.42 -10.09
N TRP A 136 -10.39 14.27 -9.51
CA TRP A 136 -8.92 14.05 -9.46
C TRP A 136 -8.55 12.89 -8.55
N GLY A 137 -9.33 12.66 -7.48
CA GLY A 137 -9.25 11.45 -6.68
C GLY A 137 -9.49 10.18 -7.50
N ILE A 138 -10.45 10.20 -8.43
CA ILE A 138 -10.72 9.08 -9.34
C ILE A 138 -9.60 8.94 -10.38
N TYR A 139 -9.21 10.03 -11.05
CA TYR A 139 -8.20 9.99 -12.13
C TYR A 139 -6.88 9.37 -11.69
N ARG A 140 -6.32 9.80 -10.55
CA ARG A 140 -5.05 9.22 -10.03
C ARG A 140 -5.18 7.76 -9.57
N ASN A 141 -6.40 7.30 -9.31
CA ASN A 141 -6.67 5.94 -8.87
C ASN A 141 -7.02 4.97 -10.01
N ILE A 142 -7.39 5.46 -11.20
CA ILE A 142 -7.61 4.60 -12.37
C ILE A 142 -6.33 3.83 -12.75
N PRO A 143 -5.15 4.48 -12.97
CA PRO A 143 -3.92 3.73 -13.24
C PRO A 143 -3.51 2.84 -12.06
N PHE A 144 -3.84 3.25 -10.83
CA PHE A 144 -3.57 2.43 -9.66
C PHE A 144 -4.38 1.13 -9.63
N ALA A 145 -5.67 1.21 -9.96
CA ALA A 145 -6.56 0.07 -10.00
C ALA A 145 -6.11 -0.92 -11.09
N PHE A 146 -5.71 -0.43 -12.27
CA PHE A 146 -5.13 -1.28 -13.30
C PHE A 146 -3.81 -1.93 -12.87
N LEU A 147 -2.92 -1.18 -12.22
CA LEU A 147 -1.70 -1.74 -11.66
C LEU A 147 -2.01 -2.83 -10.64
N GLY A 148 -2.93 -2.57 -9.71
CA GLY A 148 -3.40 -3.54 -8.73
C GLY A 148 -3.97 -4.81 -9.35
N LEU A 149 -4.87 -4.66 -10.33
CA LEU A 149 -5.48 -5.77 -11.07
C LEU A 149 -4.41 -6.61 -11.78
N LEU A 150 -3.45 -5.97 -12.44
CA LEU A 150 -2.33 -6.64 -13.09
C LEU A 150 -1.56 -7.49 -12.07
N ILE A 151 -1.20 -6.93 -10.91
CA ILE A 151 -0.48 -7.68 -9.87
C ILE A 151 -1.33 -8.83 -9.30
N ILE A 152 -2.65 -8.64 -9.10
CA ILE A 152 -3.56 -9.71 -8.67
C ILE A 152 -3.50 -10.88 -9.65
N VAL A 153 -3.66 -10.61 -10.95
CA VAL A 153 -3.66 -11.64 -11.99
C VAL A 153 -2.34 -12.39 -12.02
N LEU A 154 -1.21 -11.67 -11.95
CA LEU A 154 0.13 -12.27 -11.94
C LEU A 154 0.34 -13.20 -10.74
N PHE A 155 0.01 -12.77 -9.52
CA PHE A 155 0.16 -13.62 -8.34
C PHE A 155 -0.84 -14.79 -8.35
N TYR A 156 -2.08 -14.58 -8.78
CA TYR A 156 -3.08 -15.65 -8.85
C TYR A 156 -2.67 -16.76 -9.82
N GLN A 157 -2.31 -16.41 -11.05
CA GLN A 157 -1.92 -17.37 -12.08
C GLN A 157 -0.67 -18.15 -11.66
N THR A 158 0.41 -17.43 -11.30
CA THR A 158 1.69 -18.08 -11.02
C THR A 158 1.70 -18.87 -9.71
N ALA A 159 1.00 -18.39 -8.66
CA ALA A 159 0.90 -19.16 -7.42
C ALA A 159 0.08 -20.44 -7.60
N LYS A 160 -0.95 -20.42 -8.47
CA LYS A 160 -1.74 -21.60 -8.81
C LYS A 160 -0.94 -22.60 -9.66
N GLU A 161 -0.22 -22.13 -10.66
CA GLU A 161 0.63 -22.96 -11.53
C GLU A 161 1.78 -23.63 -10.77
N LYS A 162 2.47 -22.88 -9.91
CA LYS A 162 3.65 -23.37 -9.17
C LYS A 162 3.32 -24.00 -7.80
N GLN A 163 2.03 -24.09 -7.44
CA GLN A 163 1.55 -24.57 -6.14
C GLN A 163 2.31 -23.95 -4.95
N ASP A 164 2.59 -22.63 -5.02
CA ASP A 164 3.37 -21.92 -4.01
C ASP A 164 2.53 -21.69 -2.74
N HIS A 165 2.55 -22.66 -1.83
CA HIS A 165 1.78 -22.63 -0.58
C HIS A 165 2.05 -21.37 0.28
N PRO A 166 3.31 -20.92 0.45
CA PRO A 166 3.60 -19.67 1.16
C PRO A 166 2.94 -18.42 0.56
N PHE A 167 3.01 -18.23 -0.76
CA PHE A 167 2.53 -16.99 -1.41
C PHE A 167 1.11 -17.07 -1.98
N LYS A 168 0.43 -18.21 -1.85
CA LYS A 168 -0.92 -18.47 -2.36
C LYS A 168 -1.96 -17.38 -2.03
N TYR A 169 -1.81 -16.70 -0.90
CA TYR A 169 -2.80 -15.72 -0.43
C TYR A 169 -2.44 -14.25 -0.76
N VAL A 170 -1.29 -13.96 -1.37
CA VAL A 170 -0.90 -12.57 -1.69
C VAL A 170 -1.87 -11.92 -2.67
N TRP A 171 -2.40 -12.63 -3.68
CA TRP A 171 -3.42 -12.05 -4.55
C TRP A 171 -4.71 -11.70 -3.78
N LEU A 172 -5.08 -12.52 -2.79
CA LEU A 172 -6.27 -12.31 -1.98
C LEU A 172 -6.13 -11.07 -1.08
N THR A 173 -4.95 -10.83 -0.51
CA THR A 173 -4.71 -9.63 0.30
C THR A 173 -4.85 -8.36 -0.54
N ILE A 174 -4.39 -8.38 -1.80
CA ILE A 174 -4.54 -7.26 -2.72
C ILE A 174 -6.01 -7.05 -3.10
N VAL A 175 -6.74 -8.12 -3.42
CA VAL A 175 -8.19 -8.05 -3.71
C VAL A 175 -8.96 -7.44 -2.54
N LEU A 176 -8.72 -7.93 -1.32
CA LEU A 176 -9.35 -7.39 -0.12
C LEU A 176 -9.00 -5.90 0.06
N SER A 177 -7.73 -5.56 -0.11
CA SER A 177 -7.28 -4.17 0.01
C SER A 177 -7.99 -3.23 -0.96
N PHE A 178 -8.07 -3.58 -2.25
CA PHE A 178 -8.78 -2.78 -3.24
C PHE A 178 -10.30 -2.79 -3.02
N GLY A 179 -10.87 -3.92 -2.60
CA GLY A 179 -12.29 -4.05 -2.29
C GLY A 179 -12.73 -3.09 -1.18
N PHE A 180 -11.89 -2.88 -0.16
CA PHE A 180 -12.15 -1.88 0.87
C PHE A 180 -11.75 -0.46 0.45
N TYR A 181 -10.77 -0.31 -0.44
CA TYR A 181 -10.28 1.00 -0.89
C TYR A 181 -11.26 1.73 -1.81
N ILE A 182 -11.85 1.04 -2.79
CA ILE A 182 -12.71 1.67 -3.81
C ILE A 182 -13.91 2.40 -3.17
N PRO A 183 -14.67 1.79 -2.23
CA PRO A 183 -15.76 2.49 -1.55
C PRO A 183 -15.28 3.73 -0.80
N VAL A 184 -14.10 3.66 -0.17
CA VAL A 184 -13.52 4.79 0.57
C VAL A 184 -13.18 5.95 -0.35
N VAL A 185 -12.61 5.69 -1.52
CA VAL A 185 -12.29 6.74 -2.50
C VAL A 185 -13.55 7.44 -3.00
N LEU A 186 -14.61 6.67 -3.26
CA LEU A 186 -15.82 7.19 -3.91
C LEU A 186 -16.78 7.88 -2.93
N PHE A 187 -16.90 7.38 -1.70
CA PHE A 187 -18.02 7.74 -0.84
C PHE A 187 -17.61 8.31 0.53
N ALA A 188 -16.34 8.25 0.94
CA ALA A 188 -15.96 8.73 2.28
C ALA A 188 -16.15 10.25 2.48
N SER A 189 -16.15 11.04 1.40
CA SER A 189 -16.46 12.48 1.46
C SER A 189 -17.95 12.76 1.73
N SER A 190 -18.85 11.86 1.30
CA SER A 190 -20.29 12.01 1.47
C SER A 190 -20.81 11.29 2.71
N VAL A 191 -20.19 10.15 3.05
CA VAL A 191 -20.58 9.27 4.15
C VAL A 191 -19.33 8.95 4.97
N PRO A 192 -19.00 9.77 5.99
CA PRO A 192 -17.75 9.67 6.76
C PRO A 192 -17.50 8.29 7.39
N ILE A 193 -18.56 7.55 7.76
CA ILE A 193 -18.45 6.20 8.34
C ILE A 193 -17.81 5.18 7.39
N ILE A 194 -17.89 5.40 6.07
CA ILE A 194 -17.20 4.54 5.08
C ILE A 194 -15.68 4.62 5.25
N GLY A 195 -15.15 5.71 5.81
CA GLY A 195 -13.73 5.84 6.15
C GLY A 195 -13.21 4.75 7.09
N VAL A 196 -14.08 4.07 7.86
CA VAL A 196 -13.70 2.95 8.74
C VAL A 196 -13.14 1.77 7.95
N LEU A 197 -13.51 1.61 6.67
CA LEU A 197 -12.96 0.57 5.79
C LEU A 197 -11.46 0.70 5.52
N MET A 198 -10.83 1.83 5.88
CA MET A 198 -9.37 1.94 5.90
C MET A 198 -8.70 0.94 6.84
N ILE A 199 -9.35 0.57 7.96
CA ILE A 199 -8.80 -0.38 8.94
C ILE A 199 -8.65 -1.79 8.33
N PRO A 200 -9.71 -2.44 7.81
CA PRO A 200 -9.57 -3.76 7.19
C PRO A 200 -8.65 -3.74 5.95
N LYS A 201 -8.62 -2.63 5.19
CA LYS A 201 -7.63 -2.42 4.11
C LYS A 201 -6.19 -2.49 4.65
N THR A 202 -5.90 -1.77 5.73
CA THR A 202 -4.58 -1.75 6.36
C THR A 202 -4.19 -3.12 6.91
N CYS A 203 -5.14 -3.85 7.50
CA CYS A 203 -4.94 -5.25 7.92
C CYS A 203 -4.55 -6.16 6.74
N ALA A 204 -5.14 -5.98 5.56
CA ALA A 204 -4.77 -6.76 4.37
C ALA A 204 -3.31 -6.49 3.94
N TYR A 205 -2.84 -5.25 4.04
CA TYR A 205 -1.43 -4.94 3.80
C TYR A 205 -0.50 -5.50 4.87
N ALA A 206 -0.86 -5.43 6.15
CA ALA A 206 -0.11 -6.06 7.23
C ALA A 206 -0.01 -7.58 7.02
N TRP A 207 -1.11 -8.22 6.59
CA TRP A 207 -1.12 -9.64 6.25
C TRP A 207 -0.20 -9.96 5.08
N THR A 208 -0.15 -9.09 4.06
CA THR A 208 0.82 -9.21 2.96
C THR A 208 2.25 -9.24 3.52
N VAL A 209 2.62 -8.28 4.37
CA VAL A 209 3.95 -8.22 5.01
C VAL A 209 4.25 -9.50 5.82
N LEU A 210 3.26 -9.99 6.58
CA LEU A 210 3.38 -11.23 7.37
C LEU A 210 3.61 -12.47 6.49
N ILE A 211 2.97 -12.56 5.32
CA ILE A 211 3.18 -13.68 4.39
C ILE A 211 4.66 -13.73 3.97
N GLY A 212 5.23 -12.61 3.54
CA GLY A 212 6.64 -12.56 3.14
C GLY A 212 7.61 -12.87 4.28
N TYR A 213 7.35 -12.34 5.47
CA TYR A 213 8.18 -12.62 6.64
C TYR A 213 8.14 -14.10 7.06
N ASN A 214 6.94 -14.70 7.08
CA ASN A 214 6.79 -16.12 7.40
C ASN A 214 7.42 -17.02 6.35
N ALA A 215 7.35 -16.66 5.07
CA ALA A 215 8.05 -17.37 4.00
C ALA A 215 9.57 -17.27 4.18
N MET A 216 10.10 -16.08 4.48
CA MET A 216 11.53 -15.90 4.76
C MET A 216 11.99 -16.76 5.93
N LYS A 217 11.26 -16.78 7.05
CA LYS A 217 11.64 -17.56 8.24
C LYS A 217 11.69 -19.08 7.97
N LYS A 218 10.94 -19.57 6.99
CA LYS A 218 10.98 -20.98 6.57
C LYS A 218 12.14 -21.26 5.62
N ASP A 219 12.48 -20.30 4.78
CA ASP A 219 13.45 -20.44 3.70
C ASP A 219 14.89 -20.04 4.09
N CYS A 220 15.08 -19.27 5.16
CA CYS A 220 16.35 -18.69 5.60
C CYS A 220 16.64 -19.05 7.06
#